data_AF-A0AAW1I0A2-F1
#
_entry.id   AF-A0AAW1I0A2-F1
#
_cell.length_a   1.000
_cell.length_b   1.000
_cell.length_c   1.000
_cell.angle_alpha   90.00
_cell.angle_beta   90.00
_cell.angle_gamma   90.00
#
_symmetry.space_group_name_H-M   'P 1'
#
loop_
_entity.id
_entity.type
_entity.pdbx_description
1 polymer ?
#
loop_
_entity_poly.entity_id
_entity_poly.type
_entity_poly.pdbx_seq_one_letter_code
_entity_poly.pdbx_strand_id
1 'polypeptide(L)'
;MPQVRIIAKNFMDMVASLPAVKLDTLYANPFICEAILRSLPPLAKKYVLQMLYIDASVPAKSMEEWVLPDGLSKHRVSIDRLVQLRVFTETADRKKETSYEINPKFRINLQKQLTYGGSLPREPMRSNSVPLPSMGELEKYALEQWECFLLHLISSSQAEKLTNFSPSMIKVFQRGLLSQREKEGSRLTEYGFQFLLMDTNAQLWYIIREYIANAEERGVEAADLISFLLELSFHETGQAYNINTLTEVQSSTIKDLSDLGLVRLHKGMKESWFIPTKLATTLSISLSDTSTRKQVSLKLQIGDSINLGFLSPVFVYNSSQEIV
;
A
#
# COMPACT_ATOMS: atom_id res chain seq x y z
N MET A 1 -13.02 -8.59 -28.15
CA MET A 1 -11.74 -8.44 -27.43
C MET A 1 -11.78 -7.13 -26.66
N PRO A 2 -11.35 -7.14 -25.39
CA PRO A 2 -10.13 -6.41 -25.09
C PRO A 2 -9.14 -7.27 -24.29
N GLN A 3 -7.89 -7.25 -24.76
CA GLN A 3 -6.73 -7.72 -24.02
C GLN A 3 -6.45 -6.71 -22.90
N VAL A 4 -6.83 -7.02 -21.66
CA VAL A 4 -6.20 -6.37 -20.51
C VAL A 4 -4.89 -7.12 -20.29
N ARG A 5 -3.78 -6.57 -20.80
CA ARG A 5 -2.45 -6.98 -20.35
C ARG A 5 -2.43 -6.80 -18.84
N ILE A 6 -2.23 -7.87 -18.07
CA ILE A 6 -1.73 -7.76 -16.70
C ILE A 6 -0.27 -7.33 -16.84
N ILE A 7 -0.05 -6.08 -17.24
CA ILE A 7 1.08 -5.36 -16.69
C ILE A 7 0.67 -5.26 -15.22
N ALA A 8 1.49 -5.80 -14.31
CA ALA A 8 1.40 -5.42 -12.92
C ALA A 8 1.66 -3.91 -12.87
N LYS A 9 0.63 -3.12 -13.19
CA LYS A 9 0.58 -1.69 -12.97
C LYS A 9 0.76 -1.59 -11.48
N ASN A 10 1.91 -1.08 -11.07
CA ASN A 10 2.24 -0.84 -9.68
C ASN A 10 1.07 -0.07 -9.05
N PHE A 11 0.82 -0.20 -7.76
CA PHE A 11 -0.20 0.60 -7.06
C PHE A 11 -0.18 2.06 -7.46
N MET A 12 1.00 2.63 -7.65
CA MET A 12 1.14 4.01 -8.07
C MET A 12 0.53 4.30 -9.44
N ASP A 13 0.53 3.33 -10.36
CA ASP A 13 -0.16 3.44 -11.65
C ASP A 13 -1.67 3.29 -11.50
N MET A 14 -2.12 2.47 -10.54
CA MET A 14 -3.54 2.38 -10.20
C MET A 14 -4.02 3.70 -9.60
N VAL A 15 -3.30 4.26 -8.62
CA VAL A 15 -3.60 5.57 -8.02
C VAL A 15 -3.56 6.67 -9.08
N ALA A 16 -2.53 6.70 -9.94
CA ALA A 16 -2.45 7.66 -11.05
C ALA A 16 -3.59 7.53 -12.07
N SER A 17 -4.23 6.35 -12.17
CA SER A 17 -5.38 6.15 -13.05
C SER A 17 -6.71 6.63 -12.46
N LEU A 18 -6.74 7.02 -11.18
CA LEU A 18 -7.95 7.50 -10.54
C LEU A 18 -8.33 8.90 -11.04
N PRO A 19 -9.63 9.23 -11.11
CA PRO A 19 -10.08 10.57 -11.44
C PRO A 19 -9.54 11.62 -10.47
N ALA A 20 -9.35 12.83 -10.99
CA ALA A 20 -8.99 14.07 -10.28
C ALA A 20 -9.57 14.17 -8.86
N VAL A 21 -10.89 14.05 -8.77
CA VAL A 21 -11.67 14.25 -7.57
C VAL A 21 -11.37 13.16 -6.52
N LYS A 22 -11.16 11.92 -6.98
CA LYS A 22 -10.79 10.80 -6.10
C LYS A 22 -9.36 11.00 -5.57
N LEU A 23 -8.41 11.44 -6.40
CA LEU A 23 -7.04 11.76 -5.97
C LEU A 23 -6.99 12.88 -4.93
N ASP A 24 -7.73 13.97 -5.13
CA ASP A 24 -7.80 15.06 -4.15
C ASP A 24 -8.47 14.64 -2.83
N THR A 25 -9.33 13.63 -2.86
CA THR A 25 -9.94 13.04 -1.66
C THR A 25 -8.92 12.15 -0.94
N LEU A 26 -8.17 11.35 -1.69
CA LEU A 26 -7.07 10.54 -1.14
C LEU A 26 -6.01 11.39 -0.44
N TYR A 27 -5.67 12.55 -0.99
CA TYR A 27 -4.70 13.47 -0.37
C TYR A 27 -5.18 14.15 0.91
N ALA A 28 -6.46 14.00 1.30
CA ALA A 28 -6.90 14.38 2.64
C ALA A 28 -6.30 13.46 3.72
N ASN A 29 -5.91 12.23 3.36
CA ASN A 29 -5.34 11.26 4.27
C ASN A 29 -3.79 11.37 4.31
N PRO A 30 -3.17 11.64 5.48
CA PRO A 30 -1.73 11.82 5.60
C PRO A 30 -0.92 10.57 5.24
N PHE A 31 -1.41 9.37 5.53
CA PHE A 31 -0.69 8.12 5.21
C PHE A 31 -0.53 7.93 3.71
N ILE A 32 -1.48 8.45 2.92
CA ILE A 32 -1.40 8.40 1.46
C ILE A 32 -0.31 9.34 0.96
N CYS A 33 -0.25 10.55 1.50
CA CYS A 33 0.80 11.50 1.17
C CYS A 33 2.19 10.89 1.46
N GLU A 34 2.34 10.22 2.60
CA GLU A 34 3.59 9.56 2.97
C GLU A 34 3.91 8.35 2.10
N ALA A 35 2.93 7.48 1.82
CA ALA A 35 3.11 6.31 0.97
C ALA A 35 3.54 6.71 -0.45
N ILE A 36 2.91 7.74 -1.00
CA ILE A 36 3.28 8.32 -2.29
C ILE A 36 4.68 8.91 -2.23
N LEU A 37 5.02 9.68 -1.20
CA LEU A 37 6.39 10.18 -1.05
C LEU A 37 7.42 9.04 -0.98
N ARG A 38 7.10 7.93 -0.32
CA ARG A 38 8.01 6.77 -0.24
C ARG A 38 8.18 6.04 -1.57
N SER A 39 7.15 5.97 -2.41
CA SER A 39 7.18 5.26 -3.68
C SER A 39 7.73 6.08 -4.86
N LEU A 40 7.82 7.41 -4.72
CA LEU A 40 8.37 8.29 -5.75
C LEU A 40 9.85 7.99 -6.07
N PRO A 41 10.31 8.20 -7.31
CA PRO A 41 11.74 8.15 -7.64
C PRO A 41 12.56 9.16 -6.80
N PRO A 42 13.86 8.90 -6.55
CA PRO A 42 14.68 9.78 -5.69
C PRO A 42 14.67 11.26 -6.10
N LEU A 43 14.68 11.54 -7.41
CA LEU A 43 14.65 12.91 -7.93
C LEU A 43 13.28 13.57 -7.72
N ALA A 44 12.19 12.83 -7.91
CA ALA A 44 10.84 13.32 -7.61
C ALA A 44 10.67 13.64 -6.11
N LYS A 45 11.19 12.79 -5.20
CA LYS A 45 11.19 13.07 -3.76
C LYS A 45 11.92 14.38 -3.44
N LYS A 46 13.09 14.59 -4.04
CA LYS A 46 13.87 15.83 -3.87
C LYS A 46 13.03 17.05 -4.25
N TYR A 47 12.34 17.04 -5.39
CA TYR A 47 11.50 18.16 -5.81
C TYR A 47 10.35 18.43 -4.85
N VAL A 48 9.64 17.38 -4.43
CA VAL A 48 8.54 17.51 -3.46
C VAL A 48 9.04 18.15 -2.17
N LEU A 49 10.18 17.70 -1.63
CA LEU A 49 10.76 18.25 -0.40
C LEU A 49 11.26 19.70 -0.56
N GLN A 50 11.88 20.03 -1.70
CA GLN A 50 12.35 21.39 -1.98
C GLN A 50 11.19 22.38 -2.14
N MET A 51 10.12 21.96 -2.80
CA MET A 51 8.94 22.80 -3.02
C MET A 51 7.96 22.80 -1.83
N LEU A 52 8.16 21.94 -0.83
CA LEU A 52 7.21 21.76 0.28
C LEU A 52 6.91 23.05 1.04
N TYR A 53 7.86 23.97 1.13
CA TYR A 53 7.68 25.26 1.83
C TYR A 53 7.58 26.45 0.87
N ILE A 54 7.47 26.21 -0.43
CA ILE A 54 7.29 27.26 -1.43
C ILE A 54 5.79 27.46 -1.65
N ASP A 55 5.29 28.65 -1.32
CA ASP A 55 3.87 29.04 -1.49
C ASP A 55 3.53 29.48 -2.93
N ALA A 56 4.52 29.61 -3.81
CA ALA A 56 4.36 30.09 -5.18
C ALA A 56 4.62 29.02 -6.23
N SER A 57 4.01 29.17 -7.40
CA SER A 57 4.29 28.35 -8.57
C SER A 57 5.74 28.55 -9.05
N VAL A 58 6.46 27.46 -9.29
CA VAL A 58 7.85 27.50 -9.79
C VAL A 58 7.86 27.26 -11.30
N PRO A 59 8.50 28.13 -12.10
CA PRO A 59 8.60 27.93 -13.55
C PRO A 59 9.33 26.63 -13.92
N ALA A 60 8.85 25.94 -14.96
CA ALA A 60 9.45 24.68 -15.42
C ALA A 60 10.95 24.83 -15.76
N LYS A 61 11.32 25.95 -16.40
CA LYS A 61 12.72 26.28 -16.74
C LYS A 61 13.62 26.31 -15.50
N SER A 62 13.15 26.90 -14.40
CA SER A 62 13.90 26.97 -13.15
C SER A 62 14.08 25.59 -12.52
N MET A 63 13.11 24.69 -12.65
CA MET A 63 13.26 23.31 -12.17
C MET A 63 14.24 22.49 -13.04
N GLU A 64 14.32 22.75 -14.34
CA GLU A 64 15.31 22.11 -15.22
C GLU A 64 16.75 22.47 -14.82
N GLU A 65 16.99 23.70 -14.36
CA GLU A 65 18.29 24.17 -13.87
C GLU A 65 18.75 23.48 -12.56
N TRP A 66 17.85 22.81 -11.83
CA TRP A 66 18.21 22.07 -10.61
C TRP A 66 18.92 20.75 -10.86
N VAL A 67 19.11 20.38 -12.14
CA VAL A 67 19.72 19.13 -12.57
C VAL A 67 20.83 19.40 -13.56
N LEU A 68 21.90 18.61 -13.47
CA LEU A 68 22.97 18.61 -14.45
C LEU A 68 22.47 18.10 -15.82
N PRO A 69 23.11 18.46 -16.94
CA PRO A 69 22.69 18.05 -18.28
C PRO A 69 22.44 16.54 -18.43
N ASP A 70 23.28 15.70 -17.80
CA ASP A 70 23.17 14.24 -17.83
C ASP A 70 21.91 13.70 -17.13
N GLY A 71 21.25 14.50 -16.29
CA GLY A 71 20.07 14.12 -15.52
C GLY A 71 18.73 14.54 -16.14
N LEU A 72 18.73 15.20 -17.31
CA LEU A 72 17.51 15.74 -17.92
C LEU A 72 16.47 14.65 -18.26
N SER A 73 16.91 13.45 -18.64
CA SER A 73 16.00 12.31 -18.87
C SER A 73 15.26 11.90 -17.60
N LYS A 74 15.99 11.81 -16.47
CA LYS A 74 15.41 11.51 -15.16
C LYS A 74 14.52 12.64 -14.65
N HIS A 75 14.86 13.89 -14.94
CA HIS A 75 14.02 15.06 -14.66
C HIS A 75 12.65 14.91 -15.32
N ARG A 76 12.61 14.67 -16.64
CA ARG A 76 11.36 14.53 -17.40
C ARG A 76 10.47 13.42 -16.84
N VAL A 77 11.04 12.24 -16.57
CA VAL A 77 10.31 11.11 -15.96
C VAL A 77 9.77 11.46 -14.57
N SER A 78 10.55 12.19 -13.77
CA SER A 78 10.14 12.58 -12.41
C SER A 78 9.00 13.60 -12.43
N ILE A 79 9.06 14.60 -13.32
CA ILE A 79 8.00 15.61 -13.48
C ILE A 79 6.73 14.95 -14.01
N ASP A 80 6.82 14.17 -15.09
CA ASP A 80 5.67 13.44 -15.65
C ASP A 80 4.99 12.59 -14.58
N ARG A 81 5.77 11.87 -13.75
CA ARG A 81 5.21 11.10 -12.64
C ARG A 81 4.52 11.95 -11.59
N LEU A 82 5.08 13.09 -11.21
CA LEU A 82 4.49 14.01 -10.22
C LEU A 82 3.19 14.63 -10.73
N VAL A 83 3.13 14.96 -12.02
CA VAL A 83 1.93 15.50 -12.69
C VAL A 83 0.85 14.42 -12.83
N GLN A 84 1.21 13.20 -13.25
CA GLN A 84 0.27 12.07 -13.34
C GLN A 84 -0.39 11.73 -12.01
N LEU A 85 0.37 11.79 -10.92
CA LEU A 85 -0.16 11.58 -9.59
C LEU A 85 -0.95 12.79 -9.07
N ARG A 86 -0.83 13.96 -9.71
CA ARG A 86 -1.34 15.25 -9.24
C ARG A 86 -0.75 15.70 -7.91
N VAL A 87 0.47 15.25 -7.62
CA VAL A 87 1.29 15.85 -6.56
C VAL A 87 1.67 17.26 -7.02
N PHE A 88 2.02 17.41 -8.30
CA PHE A 88 2.19 18.70 -8.96
C PHE A 88 0.99 19.02 -9.83
N THR A 89 0.56 20.28 -9.79
CA THR A 89 -0.44 20.85 -10.69
C THR A 89 0.23 21.83 -11.63
N GLU A 90 -0.07 21.70 -12.92
CA GLU A 90 0.41 22.62 -13.94
C GLU A 90 -0.45 23.89 -13.93
N THR A 91 0.21 25.03 -13.80
CA THR A 91 -0.38 26.35 -13.93
C THR A 91 0.26 27.03 -15.13
N ALA A 92 -0.57 27.53 -16.06
CA ALA A 92 -0.09 28.31 -17.19
C ALA A 92 -0.20 29.78 -16.83
N ASP A 93 0.94 30.49 -16.79
CA ASP A 93 0.91 31.94 -16.62
C ASP A 93 0.36 32.61 -17.90
N ARG A 94 -0.01 33.90 -17.81
CA ARG A 94 -0.48 34.74 -18.93
C ARG A 94 0.46 34.73 -20.13
N LYS A 95 1.75 34.40 -19.92
CA LYS A 95 2.79 34.25 -20.94
C LYS A 95 2.86 32.85 -21.60
N LYS A 96 1.94 31.93 -21.27
CA LYS A 96 1.96 30.51 -21.68
C LYS A 96 3.19 29.73 -21.20
N GLU A 97 3.87 30.21 -20.15
CA GLU A 97 4.93 29.44 -19.52
C GLU A 97 4.34 28.49 -18.48
N THR A 98 4.69 27.20 -18.57
CA THR A 98 4.28 26.18 -17.60
C THR A 98 5.02 26.39 -16.29
N SER A 99 4.27 26.50 -15.21
CA SER A 99 4.76 26.52 -13.85
C SER A 99 4.14 25.39 -13.05
N TYR A 100 4.89 24.85 -12.09
CA TYR A 100 4.43 23.76 -11.23
C TYR A 100 4.16 24.28 -9.82
N GLU A 101 3.07 23.80 -9.23
CA GLU A 101 2.71 24.04 -7.84
C GLU A 101 2.41 22.69 -7.17
N ILE A 102 2.74 22.55 -5.87
CA ILE A 102 2.34 21.35 -5.12
C ILE A 102 0.85 21.43 -4.79
N ASN A 103 0.14 20.31 -4.93
CA ASN A 103 -1.24 20.18 -4.46
C ASN A 103 -1.36 20.63 -2.98
N PRO A 104 -2.20 21.63 -2.68
CA PRO A 104 -2.30 22.20 -1.34
C PRO A 104 -2.63 21.19 -0.25
N LYS A 105 -3.49 20.19 -0.53
CA LYS A 105 -3.82 19.14 0.45
C LYS A 105 -2.63 18.25 0.74
N PHE A 106 -1.92 17.83 -0.32
CA PHE A 106 -0.72 17.03 -0.19
C PHE A 106 0.36 17.77 0.60
N ARG A 107 0.55 19.06 0.31
CA ARG A 107 1.50 19.94 0.99
C ARG A 107 1.21 20.05 2.49
N ILE A 108 -0.02 20.43 2.85
CA ILE A 108 -0.43 20.64 4.24
C ILE A 108 -0.27 19.35 5.06
N ASN A 109 -0.71 18.22 4.52
CA ASN A 109 -0.65 16.95 5.23
C ASN A 109 0.79 16.45 5.39
N LEU A 110 1.63 16.59 4.36
CA LEU A 110 3.02 16.20 4.45
C LEU A 110 3.82 17.12 5.40
N GLN A 111 3.56 18.43 5.40
CA GLN A 111 4.15 19.36 6.36
C GLN A 111 3.79 18.97 7.80
N LYS A 112 2.50 18.76 8.09
CA LYS A 112 2.04 18.31 9.41
C LYS A 112 2.75 17.04 9.84
N GLN A 113 2.88 16.07 8.94
CA GLN A 113 3.52 14.80 9.24
C GLN A 113 5.02 14.93 9.52
N LEU A 114 5.73 15.82 8.82
CA LEU A 114 7.14 16.09 9.08
C LEU A 114 7.37 16.89 10.38
N THR A 115 6.46 17.78 10.75
CA THR A 115 6.59 18.62 11.95
C THR A 115 6.16 17.89 13.23
N TYR A 116 5.02 17.20 13.20
CA TYR A 116 4.43 16.58 14.39
C TYR A 116 4.75 15.08 14.51
N GLY A 117 5.38 14.50 13.50
CA GLY A 117 5.49 13.05 13.35
C GLY A 117 4.16 12.44 12.88
N GLY A 118 4.23 11.33 12.16
CA GLY A 118 3.03 10.55 11.84
C GLY A 118 2.62 9.74 13.06
N SER A 119 1.50 10.08 13.70
CA SER A 119 0.80 9.12 14.56
C SER A 119 -0.17 8.33 13.69
N LEU A 120 -0.11 6.99 13.75
CA LEU A 120 -1.18 6.16 13.21
C LEU A 120 -2.52 6.62 13.84
N PRO A 121 -3.65 6.52 13.13
CA PRO A 121 -4.95 6.83 13.74
C PRO A 121 -5.23 5.90 14.93
N ARG A 122 -4.54 4.76 14.96
CA ARG A 122 -4.69 3.67 15.92
C ARG A 122 -3.34 3.34 16.54
N GLU A 123 -3.27 3.48 17.85
CA GLU A 123 -2.12 3.01 18.61
C GLU A 123 -2.24 1.50 18.87
N PRO A 124 -1.10 0.77 18.85
CA PRO A 124 -1.09 -0.62 19.26
C PRO A 124 -1.52 -0.71 20.73
N MET A 125 -2.23 -1.78 21.08
CA MET A 125 -2.59 -2.01 22.47
C MET A 125 -1.34 -2.24 23.33
N ARG A 126 -1.41 -1.80 24.58
CA ARG A 126 -0.39 -2.13 25.57
C ARG A 126 -0.36 -3.65 25.74
N SER A 127 0.83 -4.22 25.49
CA SER A 127 1.14 -5.65 25.34
C SER A 127 0.68 -6.56 26.49
N ASN A 128 0.28 -5.97 27.61
CA ASN A 128 -0.02 -6.65 28.87
C ASN A 128 -1.48 -7.16 28.94
N SER A 129 -2.32 -6.82 27.96
CA SER A 129 -3.78 -7.01 28.05
C SER A 129 -4.28 -8.31 27.39
N VAL A 130 -3.49 -8.91 26.49
CA VAL A 130 -3.90 -10.05 25.66
C VAL A 130 -2.68 -10.93 25.35
N PRO A 131 -2.78 -12.28 25.44
CA PRO A 131 -1.74 -13.17 24.91
C PRO A 131 -1.60 -12.98 23.40
N LEU A 132 -0.51 -12.36 22.97
CA LEU A 132 -0.20 -12.20 21.55
C LEU A 132 0.42 -13.49 20.99
N PRO A 133 0.06 -13.89 19.76
CA PRO A 133 0.69 -15.02 19.11
C PRO A 133 2.17 -14.74 18.86
N SER A 134 2.99 -15.79 18.89
CA SER A 134 4.39 -15.66 18.50
C SER A 134 4.52 -15.28 17.02
N MET A 135 5.64 -14.65 16.65
CA MET A 135 5.87 -14.30 15.24
C MET A 135 5.84 -15.53 14.32
N GLY A 136 6.37 -16.67 14.78
CA GLY A 136 6.35 -17.92 14.01
C GLY A 136 4.94 -18.50 13.82
N GLU A 137 4.07 -18.40 14.84
CA GLU A 137 2.65 -18.77 14.70
C GLU A 137 1.92 -17.87 13.70
N LEU A 138 2.26 -16.57 13.69
CA LEU A 138 1.64 -15.61 12.80
C LEU A 138 2.07 -15.81 11.34
N GLU A 139 3.35 -16.12 11.10
CA GLU A 139 3.85 -16.48 9.77
C GLU A 139 3.24 -17.78 9.26
N LYS A 140 3.14 -18.80 10.12
CA LYS A 140 2.47 -20.06 9.78
C LYS A 140 1.00 -19.85 9.44
N TYR A 141 0.27 -19.08 10.26
CA TYR A 141 -1.13 -18.73 9.99
C TYR A 141 -1.30 -18.02 8.64
N ALA A 142 -0.46 -17.03 8.35
CA ALA A 142 -0.54 -16.28 7.10
C ALA A 142 -0.31 -17.19 5.88
N LEU A 143 0.66 -18.10 5.95
CA LEU A 143 0.93 -19.08 4.90
C LEU A 143 -0.23 -20.06 4.71
N GLU A 144 -0.74 -20.63 5.79
CA GLU A 144 -1.86 -21.59 5.74
C GLU A 144 -3.12 -20.95 5.13
N GLN A 145 -3.47 -19.72 5.51
CA GLN A 145 -4.61 -19.01 4.93
C GLN A 145 -4.39 -18.71 3.44
N TRP A 146 -3.19 -18.26 3.06
CA TRP A 146 -2.87 -17.98 1.67
C TRP A 146 -2.92 -19.24 0.80
N GLU A 147 -2.38 -20.36 1.28
CA GLU A 147 -2.46 -21.65 0.60
C GLU A 147 -3.91 -22.14 0.48
N CYS A 148 -4.72 -22.00 1.54
CA CYS A 148 -6.13 -22.33 1.49
C CYS A 148 -6.89 -21.49 0.45
N PHE A 149 -6.55 -20.20 0.32
CA PHE A 149 -7.09 -19.34 -0.73
C PHE A 149 -6.70 -19.83 -2.14
N LEU A 150 -5.42 -20.13 -2.37
CA LEU A 150 -4.95 -20.66 -3.66
C LEU A 150 -5.59 -22.01 -4.00
N LEU A 151 -5.73 -22.90 -3.02
CA LEU A 151 -6.43 -24.17 -3.18
C LEU A 151 -7.91 -23.97 -3.55
N HIS A 152 -8.57 -22.96 -2.97
CA HIS A 152 -9.93 -22.61 -3.35
C HIS A 152 -10.05 -22.16 -4.81
N LEU A 153 -9.04 -21.47 -5.34
CA LEU A 153 -8.99 -21.11 -6.76
C LEU A 153 -8.84 -22.35 -7.66
N ILE A 154 -8.05 -23.35 -7.26
CA ILE A 154 -7.78 -24.54 -8.09
C ILE A 154 -8.88 -25.60 -7.97
N SER A 155 -9.49 -25.75 -6.79
CA SER A 155 -10.43 -26.82 -6.47
C SER A 155 -11.46 -26.39 -5.42
N SER A 156 -12.56 -25.80 -5.89
CA SER A 156 -13.64 -25.31 -5.02
C SER A 156 -14.25 -26.41 -4.13
N SER A 157 -14.32 -27.66 -4.62
CA SER A 157 -14.91 -28.81 -3.90
C SER A 157 -14.12 -29.28 -2.67
N GLN A 158 -12.80 -29.05 -2.62
CA GLN A 158 -11.97 -29.38 -1.45
C GLN A 158 -11.92 -28.20 -0.46
N ALA A 159 -12.03 -26.97 -0.95
CA ALA A 159 -11.84 -25.76 -0.16
C ALA A 159 -13.07 -25.30 0.64
N GLU A 160 -14.30 -25.64 0.19
CA GLU A 160 -15.54 -25.37 0.95
C GLU A 160 -15.55 -26.01 2.35
N LYS A 161 -14.76 -27.06 2.57
CA LYS A 161 -14.62 -27.72 3.89
C LYS A 161 -13.62 -27.05 4.82
N LEU A 162 -12.72 -26.22 4.29
CA LEU A 162 -11.55 -25.71 5.02
C LEU A 162 -11.65 -24.22 5.35
N THR A 163 -12.55 -23.48 4.70
CA THR A 163 -12.55 -22.00 4.76
C THR A 163 -13.96 -21.41 4.77
N ASN A 164 -14.12 -20.32 5.52
CA ASN A 164 -15.37 -19.54 5.61
C ASN A 164 -15.31 -18.29 4.72
N PHE A 165 -14.70 -18.38 3.52
CA PHE A 165 -14.59 -17.23 2.64
C PHE A 165 -15.98 -16.67 2.31
N SER A 166 -16.11 -15.34 2.37
CA SER A 166 -17.34 -14.68 1.89
C SER A 166 -17.56 -14.99 0.41
N PRO A 167 -18.75 -15.51 0.00
CA PRO A 167 -19.04 -15.81 -1.41
C PRO A 167 -18.89 -14.59 -2.32
N SER A 168 -19.14 -13.40 -1.79
CA SER A 168 -18.98 -12.14 -2.51
C SER A 168 -17.51 -11.83 -2.79
N MET A 169 -16.62 -12.10 -1.83
CA MET A 169 -15.18 -11.88 -1.96
C MET A 169 -14.53 -12.89 -2.91
N ILE A 170 -14.92 -14.16 -2.82
CA ILE A 170 -14.49 -15.20 -3.77
C ILE A 170 -14.93 -14.85 -5.19
N LYS A 171 -16.18 -14.41 -5.39
CA LYS A 171 -16.64 -13.99 -6.73
C LYS A 171 -15.79 -12.88 -7.32
N VAL A 172 -15.33 -11.93 -6.51
CA VAL A 172 -14.42 -10.86 -6.96
C VAL A 172 -13.09 -11.44 -7.44
N PHE A 173 -12.51 -12.37 -6.69
CA PHE A 173 -11.19 -12.94 -7.03
C PHE A 173 -11.23 -14.03 -8.10
N GLN A 174 -12.36 -14.67 -8.31
CA GLN A 174 -12.55 -15.64 -9.39
C GLN A 174 -12.75 -14.98 -10.76
N ARG A 175 -13.15 -13.69 -10.80
CA ARG A 175 -13.32 -12.97 -12.07
C ARG A 175 -11.99 -12.90 -12.82
N GLY A 176 -11.97 -13.44 -14.04
CA GLY A 176 -10.79 -13.48 -14.90
C GLY A 176 -9.83 -14.65 -14.60
N LEU A 177 -9.75 -15.15 -13.37
CA LEU A 177 -8.93 -16.31 -12.99
C LEU A 177 -9.62 -17.64 -13.28
N LEU A 178 -10.95 -17.70 -13.14
CA LEU A 178 -11.75 -18.90 -13.40
C LEU A 178 -12.78 -18.66 -14.50
N SER A 179 -12.95 -19.67 -15.35
CA SER A 179 -14.03 -19.75 -16.32
C SER A 179 -15.14 -20.63 -15.77
N GLN A 180 -16.34 -20.07 -15.65
CA GLN A 180 -17.54 -20.81 -15.29
C GLN A 180 -18.25 -21.21 -16.58
N ARG A 181 -18.19 -22.49 -16.95
CA ARG A 181 -19.05 -23.03 -18.02
C ARG A 181 -20.27 -23.67 -17.36
N GLU A 182 -21.47 -23.37 -17.86
CA GLU A 182 -22.75 -23.80 -17.23
C GLU A 182 -22.91 -25.31 -17.01
N LYS A 183 -22.08 -26.16 -17.65
CA LYS A 183 -22.18 -27.64 -17.57
C LYS A 183 -20.91 -28.37 -17.14
N GLU A 184 -19.78 -27.69 -17.01
CA GLU A 184 -18.51 -28.25 -16.52
C GLU A 184 -18.02 -27.32 -15.43
N GLY A 185 -17.76 -27.83 -14.23
CA GLY A 185 -17.37 -27.03 -13.06
C GLY A 185 -16.24 -26.01 -13.32
N SER A 186 -16.01 -25.13 -12.36
CA SER A 186 -15.03 -24.03 -12.48
C SER A 186 -13.66 -24.53 -12.99
N ARG A 187 -13.17 -23.97 -14.11
CA ARG A 187 -11.86 -24.29 -14.69
C ARG A 187 -10.96 -23.06 -14.71
N LEU A 188 -9.69 -23.23 -14.34
CA LEU A 188 -8.66 -22.20 -14.45
C LEU A 188 -8.54 -21.69 -15.89
N THR A 189 -8.56 -20.36 -16.04
CA THR A 189 -8.22 -19.70 -17.31
C THR A 189 -6.71 -19.71 -17.51
N GLU A 190 -6.24 -19.39 -18.72
CA GLU A 190 -4.81 -19.13 -18.97
C GLU A 190 -4.24 -18.09 -17.98
N TYR A 191 -5.02 -17.06 -17.66
CA TYR A 191 -4.67 -16.05 -16.67
C TYR A 191 -4.64 -16.60 -15.24
N GLY A 192 -5.55 -17.52 -14.89
CA GLY A 192 -5.51 -18.25 -13.63
C GLY A 192 -4.21 -19.03 -13.45
N PHE A 193 -3.74 -19.70 -14.52
CA PHE A 193 -2.45 -20.39 -14.48
C PHE A 193 -1.27 -19.42 -14.35
N GLN A 194 -1.26 -18.31 -15.08
CA GLN A 194 -0.21 -17.29 -14.94
C GLN A 194 -0.17 -16.72 -13.52
N PHE A 195 -1.32 -16.42 -12.92
CA PHE A 195 -1.43 -15.94 -11.55
C PHE A 195 -0.79 -16.91 -10.55
N LEU A 196 -1.07 -18.22 -10.66
CA LEU A 196 -0.49 -19.23 -9.77
C LEU A 196 1.03 -19.33 -9.87
N LEU A 197 1.63 -18.95 -11.00
CA LEU A 197 3.07 -18.98 -11.24
C LEU A 197 3.79 -17.68 -10.83
N MET A 198 3.06 -16.64 -10.46
CA MET A 198 3.63 -15.38 -9.98
C MET A 198 4.20 -15.53 -8.57
N ASP A 199 5.11 -14.63 -8.17
CA ASP A 199 5.53 -14.54 -6.77
C ASP A 199 4.39 -14.02 -5.88
N THR A 200 4.48 -14.31 -4.57
CA THR A 200 3.44 -13.97 -3.59
C THR A 200 3.11 -12.48 -3.56
N ASN A 201 4.09 -11.59 -3.76
CA ASN A 201 3.83 -10.15 -3.70
C ASN A 201 3.02 -9.72 -4.92
N ALA A 202 3.36 -10.22 -6.10
CA ALA A 202 2.65 -9.93 -7.33
C ALA A 202 1.23 -10.54 -7.34
N GLN A 203 1.06 -11.75 -6.77
CA GLN A 203 -0.26 -12.34 -6.55
C GLN A 203 -1.10 -11.47 -5.61
N LEU A 204 -0.54 -11.12 -4.44
CA LEU A 204 -1.21 -10.28 -3.45
C LEU A 204 -1.63 -8.94 -4.05
N TRP A 205 -0.75 -8.31 -4.83
CA TRP A 205 -1.05 -7.06 -5.50
C TRP A 205 -2.20 -7.18 -6.50
N TYR A 206 -2.22 -8.26 -7.30
CA TYR A 206 -3.32 -8.54 -8.22
C TYR A 206 -4.65 -8.65 -7.47
N ILE A 207 -4.68 -9.43 -6.38
CA ILE A 207 -5.85 -9.62 -5.53
C ILE A 207 -6.33 -8.29 -4.94
N ILE A 208 -5.43 -7.49 -4.36
CA ILE A 208 -5.80 -6.19 -3.77
C ILE A 208 -6.31 -5.21 -4.83
N ARG A 209 -5.70 -5.19 -6.03
CA ARG A 209 -6.17 -4.36 -7.14
C ARG A 209 -7.60 -4.74 -7.56
N GLU A 210 -7.88 -6.02 -7.73
CA GLU A 210 -9.24 -6.49 -8.07
C GLU A 210 -10.22 -6.21 -6.93
N TYR A 211 -9.78 -6.32 -5.66
CA TYR A 211 -10.59 -5.97 -4.50
C TYR A 211 -11.01 -4.50 -4.49
N ILE A 212 -10.09 -3.60 -4.86
CA ILE A 212 -10.34 -2.15 -4.97
C ILE A 212 -11.21 -1.83 -6.19
N ALA A 213 -10.93 -2.45 -7.35
CA ALA A 213 -11.68 -2.22 -8.58
C ALA A 213 -13.16 -2.60 -8.44
N ASN A 214 -13.47 -3.60 -7.61
CA ASN A 214 -14.84 -4.05 -7.31
C ASN A 214 -15.40 -3.46 -5.99
N ALA A 215 -14.84 -2.35 -5.49
CA ALA A 215 -15.35 -1.69 -4.29
C ALA A 215 -16.76 -1.10 -4.49
N GLU A 216 -17.04 -0.53 -5.67
CA GLU A 216 -18.32 0.12 -5.98
C GLU A 216 -19.48 -0.90 -6.02
N GLU A 217 -19.25 -2.14 -6.47
CA GLU A 217 -20.25 -3.23 -6.40
C GLU A 217 -20.68 -3.58 -4.97
N ARG A 218 -19.82 -3.26 -3.99
CA ARG A 218 -20.06 -3.47 -2.56
C ARG A 218 -20.57 -2.22 -1.85
N GLY A 219 -20.81 -1.14 -2.57
CA GLY A 219 -21.20 0.15 -2.01
C GLY A 219 -20.09 0.83 -1.19
N VAL A 220 -18.83 0.49 -1.46
CA VAL A 220 -17.66 1.05 -0.77
C VAL A 220 -16.93 2.01 -1.69
N GLU A 221 -16.64 3.22 -1.20
CA GLU A 221 -15.81 4.17 -1.91
C GLU A 221 -14.36 3.65 -2.01
N ALA A 222 -13.85 3.57 -3.24
CA ALA A 222 -12.49 3.09 -3.49
C ALA A 222 -11.43 3.92 -2.75
N ALA A 223 -11.68 5.22 -2.53
CA ALA A 223 -10.75 6.09 -1.82
C ALA A 223 -10.61 5.73 -0.33
N ASP A 224 -11.71 5.35 0.32
CA ASP A 224 -11.73 4.94 1.72
C ASP A 224 -11.05 3.58 1.89
N LEU A 225 -11.27 2.67 0.94
CA LEU A 225 -10.62 1.37 0.92
C LEU A 225 -9.11 1.49 0.71
N ILE A 226 -8.67 2.30 -0.25
CA ILE A 226 -7.23 2.57 -0.48
C ILE A 226 -6.60 3.20 0.77
N SER A 227 -7.28 4.19 1.35
CA SER A 227 -6.88 4.83 2.62
C SER A 227 -6.63 3.82 3.71
N PHE A 228 -7.55 2.88 3.89
CA PHE A 228 -7.46 1.88 4.94
C PHE A 228 -6.39 0.82 4.67
N LEU A 229 -6.24 0.35 3.42
CA LEU A 229 -5.17 -0.59 3.05
C LEU A 229 -3.77 0.02 3.26
N LEU A 230 -3.62 1.30 2.94
CA LEU A 230 -2.39 2.03 3.21
C LEU A 230 -2.15 2.20 4.70
N GLU A 231 -3.18 2.56 5.47
CA GLU A 231 -3.09 2.62 6.93
C GLU A 231 -2.65 1.28 7.53
N LEU A 232 -3.25 0.17 7.09
CA LEU A 232 -2.91 -1.19 7.52
C LEU A 232 -1.43 -1.52 7.24
N SER A 233 -0.90 -1.04 6.12
CA SER A 233 0.50 -1.27 5.75
C SER A 233 1.53 -0.57 6.67
N PHE A 234 1.08 0.40 7.47
CA PHE A 234 1.87 1.08 8.49
C PHE A 234 1.72 0.49 9.89
N HIS A 235 0.79 -0.44 10.10
CA HIS A 235 0.66 -1.12 11.38
C HIS A 235 1.84 -2.07 11.61
N GLU A 236 2.24 -2.21 12.88
CA GLU A 236 3.34 -3.10 13.26
C GLU A 236 2.88 -4.56 13.26
N THR A 237 3.65 -5.40 12.58
CA THR A 237 3.42 -6.85 12.54
C THR A 237 3.46 -7.43 13.95
N GLY A 238 2.46 -8.24 14.30
CA GLY A 238 2.38 -8.91 15.60
C GLY A 238 1.81 -8.06 16.74
N GLN A 239 1.56 -6.76 16.53
CA GLN A 239 0.84 -5.94 17.50
C GLN A 239 -0.68 -6.07 17.34
N ALA A 240 -1.42 -5.95 18.44
CA ALA A 240 -2.88 -6.01 18.43
C ALA A 240 -3.51 -4.62 18.39
N TYR A 241 -4.52 -4.48 17.54
CA TYR A 241 -5.28 -3.25 17.34
C TYR A 241 -6.77 -3.50 17.53
N ASN A 242 -7.47 -2.55 18.13
CA ASN A 242 -8.87 -2.73 18.53
C ASN A 242 -9.83 -2.58 17.34
N ILE A 243 -10.63 -3.63 17.07
CA ILE A 243 -11.61 -3.67 15.97
C ILE A 243 -12.75 -2.67 16.18
N ASN A 244 -13.11 -2.33 17.41
CA ASN A 244 -14.19 -1.40 17.70
C ASN A 244 -13.89 0.04 17.26
N THR A 245 -12.63 0.34 16.94
CA THR A 245 -12.21 1.63 16.35
C THR A 245 -12.42 1.69 14.83
N LEU A 246 -12.80 0.58 14.21
CA LEU A 246 -13.01 0.47 12.77
C LEU A 246 -14.42 0.93 12.42
N THR A 247 -14.57 1.61 11.28
CA THR A 247 -15.89 1.82 10.67
C THR A 247 -16.47 0.48 10.21
N GLU A 248 -17.75 0.45 9.87
CA GLU A 248 -18.41 -0.76 9.35
C GLU A 248 -17.71 -1.30 8.09
N VAL A 249 -17.35 -0.40 7.17
CA VAL A 249 -16.59 -0.71 5.94
C VAL A 249 -15.21 -1.28 6.27
N GLN A 250 -14.48 -0.68 7.20
CA GLN A 250 -13.16 -1.15 7.63
C GLN A 250 -13.26 -2.51 8.32
N SER A 251 -14.30 -2.74 9.12
CA SER A 251 -14.57 -4.01 9.80
C SER A 251 -14.86 -5.13 8.81
N SER A 252 -15.66 -4.86 7.76
CA SER A 252 -15.88 -5.82 6.68
C SER A 252 -14.58 -6.10 5.92
N THR A 253 -13.80 -5.06 5.64
CA THR A 253 -12.52 -5.20 4.94
C THR A 253 -11.54 -6.05 5.72
N ILE A 254 -11.39 -5.82 7.04
CA ILE A 254 -10.51 -6.64 7.88
C ILE A 254 -10.91 -8.11 7.90
N LYS A 255 -12.21 -8.42 7.86
CA LYS A 255 -12.66 -9.82 7.78
C LYS A 255 -12.22 -10.45 6.46
N ASP A 256 -12.46 -9.78 5.34
CA ASP A 256 -12.01 -10.27 4.02
C ASP A 256 -10.49 -10.44 3.96
N LEU A 257 -9.73 -9.48 4.51
CA LEU A 257 -8.25 -9.55 4.57
C LEU A 257 -7.75 -10.63 5.55
N SER A 258 -8.54 -10.98 6.56
CA SER A 258 -8.20 -12.06 7.48
C SER A 258 -8.31 -13.44 6.85
N ASP A 259 -9.29 -13.62 5.98
CA ASP A 259 -9.44 -14.86 5.22
C ASP A 259 -8.25 -15.05 4.24
N LEU A 260 -7.65 -13.96 3.76
CA LEU A 260 -6.43 -13.98 2.94
C LEU A 260 -5.14 -14.12 3.78
N GLY A 261 -5.23 -14.15 5.12
CA GLY A 261 -4.06 -14.25 5.99
C GLY A 261 -3.25 -12.96 6.14
N LEU A 262 -3.74 -11.81 5.68
CA LEU A 262 -3.07 -10.52 5.91
C LEU A 262 -3.20 -10.06 7.36
N VAL A 263 -4.26 -10.48 8.03
CA VAL A 263 -4.56 -10.07 9.40
C VAL A 263 -5.10 -11.27 10.16
N ARG A 264 -4.63 -11.49 11.39
CA ARG A 264 -5.22 -12.49 12.28
C ARG A 264 -6.25 -11.82 13.18
N LEU A 265 -7.47 -12.33 13.15
CA LEU A 265 -8.52 -11.92 14.08
C LEU A 265 -8.39 -12.66 15.40
N HIS A 266 -8.48 -11.92 16.50
CA HIS A 266 -8.51 -12.48 17.85
C HIS A 266 -9.73 -11.94 18.59
N LYS A 267 -10.59 -12.83 19.09
CA LYS A 267 -11.80 -12.46 19.84
C LYS A 267 -11.52 -12.59 21.33
N GLY A 268 -11.59 -11.48 22.06
CA GLY A 268 -11.62 -11.47 23.51
C GLY A 268 -13.04 -11.61 24.05
N MET A 269 -13.16 -11.63 25.38
CA MET A 269 -14.45 -11.71 26.07
C MET A 269 -15.30 -10.43 25.94
N LYS A 270 -14.65 -9.26 25.81
CA LYS A 270 -15.31 -7.95 25.72
C LYS A 270 -14.92 -7.13 24.49
N GLU A 271 -13.74 -7.38 23.95
CA GLU A 271 -13.17 -6.65 22.81
C GLU A 271 -12.65 -7.64 21.79
N SER A 272 -12.65 -7.24 20.53
CA SER A 272 -12.05 -8.01 19.44
C SER A 272 -10.90 -7.21 18.85
N TRP A 273 -9.86 -7.93 18.43
CA TRP A 273 -8.60 -7.34 17.99
C TRP A 273 -8.17 -7.95 16.67
N PHE A 274 -7.41 -7.15 15.92
CA PHE A 274 -6.81 -7.57 14.67
C PHE A 274 -5.30 -7.41 14.77
N ILE A 275 -4.56 -8.40 14.25
CA ILE A 275 -3.10 -8.48 14.34
C ILE A 275 -2.54 -8.58 12.91
N PRO A 276 -1.89 -7.53 12.38
CA PRO A 276 -1.31 -7.56 11.05
C PRO A 276 -0.23 -8.62 10.93
N THR A 277 -0.26 -9.38 9.83
CA THR A 277 0.79 -10.35 9.48
C THR A 277 1.83 -9.70 8.57
N LYS A 278 2.91 -10.43 8.29
CA LYS A 278 3.94 -9.98 7.35
C LYS A 278 3.37 -9.68 5.95
N LEU A 279 2.32 -10.37 5.52
CA LEU A 279 1.65 -10.11 4.24
C LEU A 279 1.01 -8.71 4.19
N ALA A 280 0.48 -8.20 5.31
CA ALA A 280 -0.02 -6.83 5.38
C ALA A 280 1.09 -5.79 5.20
N THR A 281 2.28 -6.02 5.77
CA THR A 281 3.43 -5.13 5.55
C THR A 281 4.01 -5.25 4.15
N THR A 282 3.89 -6.42 3.52
CA THR A 282 4.29 -6.62 2.12
C THR A 282 3.47 -5.76 1.17
N LEU A 283 2.24 -5.35 1.55
CA LEU A 283 1.50 -4.36 0.79
C LEU A 283 2.36 -3.12 0.57
N SER A 284 2.94 -2.50 1.62
CA SER A 284 3.77 -1.28 1.47
C SER A 284 5.02 -1.50 0.63
N ILE A 285 5.60 -2.69 0.67
CA ILE A 285 6.76 -3.06 -0.16
C ILE A 285 6.36 -3.18 -1.63
N SER A 286 5.21 -3.77 -1.94
CA SER A 286 4.67 -3.82 -3.30
C SER A 286 4.17 -2.44 -3.79
N LEU A 287 3.88 -1.52 -2.86
CA LEU A 287 3.47 -0.13 -3.12
C LEU A 287 4.66 0.77 -3.53
N SER A 288 5.88 0.41 -3.15
CA SER A 288 7.12 1.10 -3.52
C SER A 288 7.89 0.28 -4.56
N ASP A 289 8.05 0.80 -5.78
CA ASP A 289 8.62 0.05 -6.90
C ASP A 289 9.94 -0.68 -6.55
N THR A 290 10.01 -1.95 -6.95
CA THR A 290 11.13 -2.88 -6.80
C THR A 290 12.32 -2.51 -7.69
N SER A 291 12.84 -1.29 -7.62
CA SER A 291 13.98 -0.84 -8.45
C SER A 291 15.20 -0.35 -7.68
N THR A 292 15.20 -0.36 -6.34
CA THR A 292 16.43 -0.03 -5.58
C THR A 292 16.59 -0.91 -4.34
N ARG A 293 16.93 -2.20 -4.54
CA ARG A 293 17.62 -2.97 -3.50
C ARG A 293 19.08 -2.54 -3.42
N LYS A 294 19.28 -1.32 -2.93
CA LYS A 294 20.35 -0.97 -1.99
C LYS A 294 19.62 -0.28 -0.87
N GLN A 295 19.65 -0.84 0.33
CA GLN A 295 19.30 -0.11 1.54
C GLN A 295 20.13 1.17 1.55
N VAL A 296 19.57 2.27 1.05
CA VAL A 296 20.09 3.60 1.31
C VAL A 296 19.41 4.01 2.60
N SER A 297 20.06 3.67 3.71
CA SER A 297 19.87 4.38 4.96
C SER A 297 20.12 5.86 4.66
N LEU A 298 19.06 6.64 4.51
CA LEU A 298 19.16 8.09 4.51
C LEU A 298 19.48 8.52 5.94
N LYS A 299 20.75 8.39 6.34
CA LYS A 299 21.31 9.25 7.38
C LYS A 299 21.36 10.64 6.79
N LEU A 300 20.28 11.39 6.98
CA LEU A 300 20.34 12.85 6.94
C LEU A 300 21.24 13.26 8.11
N GLN A 301 22.55 13.40 7.85
CA GLN A 301 23.41 14.23 8.70
C GLN A 301 23.01 15.69 8.43
N ILE A 302 21.89 16.08 9.03
CA ILE A 302 21.65 17.48 9.38
C ILE A 302 22.31 17.63 10.74
N GLY A 303 23.33 18.48 10.81
CA GLY A 303 23.96 18.86 12.06
C GLY A 303 22.90 19.29 13.06
N ASP A 304 23.09 18.80 14.29
CA ASP A 304 22.31 19.06 15.51
C ASP A 304 20.94 18.37 15.60
N SER A 305 21.02 17.13 16.09
CA SER A 305 20.11 16.49 17.05
C SER A 305 18.59 16.68 16.83
N ILE A 306 18.05 16.02 15.80
CA ILE A 306 16.65 15.59 15.78
C ILE A 306 16.63 14.07 15.57
N ASN A 307 16.32 13.34 16.63
CA ASN A 307 16.15 11.88 16.60
C ASN A 307 14.83 11.54 15.89
N LEU A 308 14.89 11.24 14.60
CA LEU A 308 13.76 10.69 13.84
C LEU A 308 13.66 9.16 14.07
N GLY A 309 13.10 8.77 15.22
CA GLY A 309 13.00 7.39 15.69
C GLY A 309 11.93 6.50 15.04
N PHE A 310 11.33 6.88 13.91
CA PHE A 310 10.16 6.16 13.34
C PHE A 310 10.39 5.55 11.95
N LEU A 311 11.65 5.38 11.53
CA LEU A 311 12.00 4.64 10.32
C LEU A 311 12.82 3.39 10.66
N SER A 312 12.11 2.33 11.06
CA SER A 312 12.48 0.89 11.14
C SER A 312 12.40 0.30 12.55
N PRO A 313 11.90 -0.94 12.73
CA PRO A 313 12.22 -1.75 13.89
C PRO A 313 13.69 -2.17 13.80
N VAL A 314 14.51 -1.70 14.75
CA VAL A 314 15.89 -2.15 14.91
C VAL A 314 15.86 -3.57 15.47
N PHE A 315 16.04 -4.58 14.62
CA PHE A 315 16.43 -5.90 15.07
C PHE A 315 17.92 -5.89 15.39
N VAL A 316 18.27 -5.82 16.68
CA VAL A 316 19.63 -6.07 17.16
C VAL A 316 19.84 -7.58 17.18
N TYR A 317 20.58 -8.11 16.19
CA TYR A 317 21.11 -9.47 16.26
C TYR A 317 22.34 -9.44 17.18
N ASN A 318 22.22 -10.01 18.38
CA ASN A 318 23.35 -10.18 19.28
C ASN A 318 24.02 -11.52 18.95
N SER A 319 25.06 -11.50 18.11
CA SER A 319 25.91 -12.66 17.87
C SER A 319 26.95 -12.76 18.97
N SER A 320 26.60 -13.42 20.08
CA SER A 320 27.59 -13.92 21.05
C SER A 320 27.90 -15.37 20.71
N GLN A 321 28.98 -15.58 19.95
CA GLN A 321 29.77 -16.81 20.06
C GLN A 321 31.19 -16.37 20.44
N GLU A 322 31.48 -16.50 21.74
CA GLU A 322 32.84 -16.51 22.25
C GLU A 322 33.55 -17.75 21.68
N ILE A 323 34.73 -17.50 21.13
CA ILE A 323 35.71 -18.51 20.74
C ILE A 323 36.54 -18.79 21.99
N VAL A 324 36.62 -20.05 22.40
CA VAL A 324 37.79 -20.61 23.09
C VAL A 324 38.52 -21.49 22.09
#